data_AF-A0A6V8NWD1-F1
#
_entry.id   AF-A0A6V8NWD1-F1
#
_cell.length_a   1.000
_cell.length_b   1.000
_cell.length_c   1.000
_cell.angle_alpha   90.00
_cell.angle_beta   90.00
_cell.angle_gamma   90.00
#
_symmetry.space_group_name_H-M   'P 1'
#
loop_
_entity.id
_entity.type
_entity.pdbx_description
1 polymer ?
#
loop_
_entity_poly.entity_id
_entity_poly.type
_entity_poly.pdbx_seq_one_letter_code
_entity_poly.pdbx_strand_id
1 'polypeptide(L)'
;MRTPPFMISRLVVINHVKDGVEIAEKERLPKVVIDCIQQHHGTSIISYFYDREKKLKNKEIVDEQTFRYPGRKPQTKEAAILMLADAVEATARSLSSPTPNHLQQMTRDIIYNRLADGQLDECNLTLREINKIVSAFSQVLVSIYHVRVKYPEETLKPAPKRIVAGGNTDK
;
A
#
# COMPACT_ATOMS: atom_id res chain seq x y z
N MET A 1 5.30 19.82 30.27
CA MET A 1 4.20 18.95 29.78
C MET A 1 4.81 17.83 28.96
N ARG A 2 4.56 16.55 29.30
CA ARG A 2 4.98 15.41 28.49
C ARG A 2 4.02 15.26 27.31
N THR A 3 4.54 15.29 26.08
CA THR A 3 3.79 14.98 24.87
C THR A 3 3.27 13.54 24.97
N PRO A 4 1.97 13.28 24.73
CA PRO A 4 1.43 11.92 24.73
C PRO A 4 2.20 11.03 23.74
N PRO A 5 2.45 9.74 24.04
CA PRO A 5 3.21 8.82 23.17
C PRO A 5 2.73 8.79 21.72
N PHE A 6 1.45 9.05 21.50
CA PHE A 6 0.81 9.14 20.19
C PHE A 6 1.24 10.34 19.34
N MET A 7 1.50 11.49 19.96
CA MET A 7 1.97 12.67 19.22
C MET A 7 3.37 12.39 18.65
N ILE A 8 4.19 11.62 19.37
CA ILE A 8 5.52 11.22 18.94
C ILE A 8 5.43 10.30 17.71
N SER A 9 4.53 9.30 17.71
CA SER A 9 4.34 8.42 16.53
C SER A 9 3.88 9.19 15.30
N ARG A 10 3.07 10.24 15.46
CA ARG A 10 2.60 11.06 14.35
C ARG A 10 3.71 11.93 13.75
N LEU A 11 4.55 12.53 14.59
CA LEU A 11 5.70 13.30 14.12
C LEU A 11 6.68 12.43 13.34
N VAL A 12 6.92 11.20 13.79
CA VAL A 12 7.76 10.24 13.05
C VAL A 12 7.16 9.94 11.67
N VAL A 13 5.85 9.68 11.60
CA VAL A 13 5.16 9.44 10.31
C VAL A 13 5.15 10.69 9.43
N ILE A 14 5.09 11.90 9.96
CA ILE A 14 5.17 13.10 9.11
C ILE A 14 6.59 13.33 8.62
N ASN A 15 7.58 13.13 9.49
CA ASN A 15 8.97 13.47 9.22
C ASN A 15 9.67 12.49 8.29
N HIS A 16 9.18 11.25 8.11
CA HIS A 16 9.85 10.28 7.24
C HIS A 16 10.07 10.79 5.81
N VAL A 17 9.17 11.65 5.31
CA VAL A 17 9.33 12.29 3.99
C VAL A 17 10.54 13.22 3.99
N LYS A 18 10.65 14.07 5.01
CA LYS A 18 11.76 15.02 5.18
C LYS A 18 13.08 14.28 5.36
N ASP A 19 13.10 13.29 6.26
CA ASP A 19 14.28 12.47 6.53
C ASP A 19 14.71 11.71 5.25
N GLY A 20 13.75 11.19 4.49
CA GLY A 20 14.01 10.54 3.20
C GLY A 20 14.63 11.47 2.15
N VAL A 21 14.16 12.71 2.08
CA VAL A 21 14.75 13.75 1.21
C VAL A 21 16.18 14.07 1.66
N GLU A 22 16.40 14.29 2.95
CA GLU A 22 17.73 14.61 3.50
C GLU A 22 18.75 13.49 3.22
N ILE A 23 18.34 12.22 3.37
CA ILE A 23 19.18 11.07 3.03
C ILE A 23 19.45 11.05 1.52
N ALA A 24 18.43 11.20 0.68
CA ALA A 24 18.58 11.14 -0.77
C ALA A 24 19.49 12.27 -1.32
N GLU A 25 19.40 13.47 -0.75
CA GLU A 25 20.28 14.60 -1.08
C GLU A 25 21.73 14.33 -0.64
N LYS A 26 21.92 13.81 0.57
CA LYS A 26 23.25 13.45 1.08
C LYS A 26 23.94 12.41 0.20
N GLU A 27 23.18 11.41 -0.25
CA GLU A 27 23.65 10.35 -1.15
C GLU A 27 23.67 10.78 -2.63
N ARG A 28 23.34 12.05 -2.92
CA ARG A 28 23.36 12.65 -4.26
C ARG A 28 22.52 11.88 -5.28
N LEU A 29 21.36 11.38 -4.84
CA LEU A 29 20.42 10.74 -5.73
C LEU A 29 19.90 11.73 -6.79
N PRO A 30 19.50 11.24 -7.98
CA PRO A 30 18.93 12.10 -9.00
C PRO A 30 17.71 12.87 -8.49
N LYS A 31 17.56 14.11 -8.96
CA LYS A 31 16.45 14.99 -8.57
C LYS A 31 15.07 14.33 -8.71
N VAL A 32 14.86 13.53 -9.76
CA VAL A 32 13.60 12.79 -9.96
C VAL A 32 13.27 11.84 -8.81
N VAL A 33 14.27 11.22 -8.18
CA VAL A 33 14.07 10.33 -7.02
C VAL A 33 13.72 11.15 -5.79
N ILE A 34 14.46 12.24 -5.54
CA ILE A 34 14.20 13.16 -4.42
C ILE A 34 12.79 13.75 -4.52
N ASP A 35 12.39 14.18 -5.73
CA ASP A 35 11.07 14.73 -6.00
C ASP A 35 9.97 13.68 -5.76
N CYS A 36 10.17 12.43 -6.17
CA CYS A 36 9.27 11.32 -5.87
C CYS A 36 9.14 11.07 -4.35
N ILE A 37 10.25 11.06 -3.60
CA ILE A 37 10.23 10.94 -2.14
C ILE A 37 9.45 12.08 -1.53
N GLN A 38 9.67 13.32 -1.96
CA GLN A 38 8.97 14.48 -1.41
C GLN A 38 7.46 14.48 -1.70
N GLN A 39 7.04 13.92 -2.84
CA GLN A 39 5.67 14.07 -3.37
C GLN A 39 4.76 12.86 -3.15
N HIS A 40 5.29 11.67 -2.81
CA HIS A 40 4.51 10.43 -2.83
C HIS A 40 3.28 10.42 -1.89
N HIS A 41 3.25 11.26 -0.85
CA HIS A 41 2.07 11.44 0.00
C HIS A 41 1.28 12.72 -0.28
N GLY A 42 1.83 13.64 -1.06
CA GLY A 42 1.22 14.92 -1.37
C GLY A 42 0.83 15.70 -0.11
N THR A 43 -0.44 16.09 -0.06
CA THR A 43 -1.10 16.72 1.10
C THR A 43 -2.21 15.84 1.66
N SER A 44 -2.10 14.53 1.46
CA SER A 44 -3.14 13.58 1.87
C SER A 44 -3.28 13.52 3.40
N ILE A 45 -4.46 13.14 3.86
CA ILE A 45 -4.74 12.92 5.29
C ILE A 45 -4.03 11.65 5.75
N ILE A 46 -3.42 11.72 6.94
CA ILE A 46 -2.88 10.57 7.66
C ILE A 46 -4.03 9.87 8.38
N SER A 47 -4.81 9.08 7.62
CA SER A 47 -6.13 8.59 8.01
C SER A 47 -6.17 7.89 9.36
N TYR A 48 -5.17 7.04 9.68
CA TYR A 48 -5.12 6.34 10.96
C TYR A 48 -5.19 7.30 12.16
N PHE A 49 -4.43 8.40 12.12
CA PHE A 49 -4.39 9.35 13.22
C PHE A 49 -5.65 10.23 13.26
N TYR A 50 -6.15 10.63 12.10
CA TYR A 50 -7.38 11.40 11.99
C TYR A 50 -8.59 10.62 12.52
N ASP A 51 -8.77 9.37 12.08
CA ASP A 51 -9.88 8.51 12.48
C ASP A 51 -9.83 8.20 13.98
N ARG A 52 -8.62 8.02 14.53
CA ARG A 52 -8.44 7.79 15.95
C ARG A 52 -8.82 9.02 16.78
N GLU A 53 -8.43 10.21 16.35
CA GLU A 53 -8.79 11.46 17.03
C GLU A 53 -10.30 11.69 16.97
N LYS A 54 -10.94 11.46 15.82
CA LYS A 54 -12.39 11.52 15.65
C LYS A 54 -13.13 10.59 16.62
N LYS A 55 -12.62 9.37 16.83
CA LYS A 55 -13.19 8.41 17.79
C LYS A 55 -13.05 8.89 19.23
N LEU A 56 -11.92 9.49 19.60
CA LEU A 56 -11.67 9.97 20.96
C LEU A 56 -12.52 11.21 21.31
N LYS A 57 -12.71 12.11 20.34
CA LYS A 57 -13.46 13.36 20.54
C LYS A 57 -14.98 13.25 20.39
N ASN A 58 -15.51 12.03 20.30
CA ASN A 58 -16.94 11.69 20.37
C ASN A 58 -17.89 12.71 19.70
N LYS A 59 -17.65 13.01 18.40
CA LYS A 59 -18.42 13.93 17.53
C LYS A 59 -18.05 15.42 17.54
N GLU A 60 -16.99 15.85 18.23
CA GLU A 60 -16.44 17.17 17.95
C GLU A 60 -15.79 17.22 16.56
N ILE A 61 -15.82 18.41 15.94
CA ILE A 61 -15.18 18.66 14.66
C ILE A 61 -13.67 18.55 14.86
N VAL A 62 -13.06 17.56 14.21
CA VAL A 62 -11.60 17.42 14.14
C VAL A 62 -11.12 18.13 12.89
N ASP A 63 -10.22 19.09 13.04
CA ASP A 63 -9.62 19.80 11.92
C ASP A 63 -8.68 18.88 11.12
N GLU A 64 -9.09 18.54 9.90
CA GLU A 64 -8.34 17.72 8.95
C GLU A 64 -6.98 18.31 8.61
N GLN A 65 -6.82 19.63 8.59
CA GLN A 65 -5.57 20.28 8.21
C GLN A 65 -4.43 19.89 9.13
N THR A 66 -4.74 19.65 10.41
CA THR A 66 -3.74 19.17 11.35
C THR A 66 -3.22 17.77 10.97
N PHE A 67 -4.02 16.94 10.31
CA PHE A 67 -3.66 15.56 9.96
C PHE A 67 -3.15 15.37 8.54
N ARG A 68 -2.93 16.45 7.78
CA ARG A 68 -2.40 16.36 6.42
C ARG A 68 -0.88 16.39 6.40
N TYR A 69 -0.30 15.71 5.42
CA TYR A 69 1.13 15.85 5.12
C TYR A 69 1.44 17.29 4.66
N PRO A 70 2.57 17.88 5.09
CA PRO A 70 2.99 19.21 4.66
C PRO A 70 3.70 19.20 3.28
N GLY A 71 3.57 18.10 2.54
CA GLY A 71 4.27 17.88 1.28
C GLY A 71 3.67 18.66 0.12
N ARG A 72 4.24 18.45 -1.07
CA ARG A 72 3.73 19.01 -2.32
C ARG A 72 2.98 17.94 -3.08
N LYS A 73 1.87 18.29 -3.71
CA LYS A 73 1.15 17.36 -4.59
C LYS A 73 2.10 16.88 -5.71
N PRO A 74 1.88 15.69 -6.28
CA PRO A 74 2.57 15.22 -7.46
C PRO A 74 2.62 16.28 -8.56
N GLN A 75 3.82 16.58 -9.06
CA GLN A 75 4.05 17.52 -10.16
C GLN A 75 4.18 16.80 -11.51
N THR A 76 4.39 15.48 -11.48
CA THR A 76 4.58 14.63 -12.66
C THR A 76 3.64 13.43 -12.62
N LYS A 77 3.45 12.79 -13.78
CA LYS A 77 2.64 11.57 -13.88
C LYS A 77 3.27 10.43 -13.09
N GLU A 78 4.60 10.36 -13.09
CA GLU A 78 5.39 9.33 -12.40
C GLU A 78 5.22 9.45 -10.88
N ALA A 79 5.34 10.66 -10.32
CA ALA A 79 5.12 10.90 -8.90
C ALA A 79 3.67 10.58 -8.49
N ALA A 80 2.70 10.88 -9.35
CA ALA A 80 1.30 10.55 -9.11
C ALA A 80 1.07 9.03 -9.16
N ILE A 81 1.62 8.32 -10.14
CA ILE A 81 1.56 6.86 -10.21
C ILE A 81 2.19 6.23 -8.96
N LEU A 82 3.34 6.76 -8.50
CA LEU A 82 3.99 6.29 -7.26
C LEU A 82 3.09 6.48 -6.04
N MET A 83 2.48 7.66 -5.85
CA MET A 83 1.51 7.92 -4.79
C MET A 83 0.35 6.92 -4.81
N LEU A 84 -0.21 6.69 -6.00
CA LEU A 84 -1.35 5.78 -6.15
C LEU A 84 -0.93 4.34 -5.85
N ALA A 85 0.25 3.91 -6.31
CA ALA A 85 0.77 2.57 -6.07
C ALA A 85 1.02 2.32 -4.58
N ASP A 86 1.64 3.27 -3.88
CA ASP A 86 1.88 3.19 -2.43
C ASP A 86 0.57 3.01 -1.65
N ALA A 87 -0.42 3.86 -1.92
CA ALA A 87 -1.72 3.81 -1.23
C ALA A 87 -2.46 2.49 -1.51
N VAL A 88 -2.42 2.01 -2.75
CA VAL A 88 -3.06 0.76 -3.17
C VAL A 88 -2.37 -0.45 -2.55
N GLU A 89 -1.04 -0.51 -2.56
CA GLU A 89 -0.27 -1.60 -1.93
C GLU A 89 -0.49 -1.65 -0.42
N ALA A 90 -0.39 -0.50 0.25
CA ALA A 90 -0.55 -0.42 1.71
C ALA A 90 -1.93 -0.92 2.15
N THR A 91 -2.97 -0.60 1.38
CA THR A 91 -4.33 -1.09 1.66
C THR A 91 -4.47 -2.57 1.33
N ALA A 92 -4.01 -3.01 0.16
CA ALA A 92 -4.08 -4.41 -0.26
C ALA A 92 -3.39 -5.34 0.74
N ARG A 93 -2.21 -4.95 1.25
CA ARG A 93 -1.39 -5.71 2.18
C ARG A 93 -2.10 -6.04 3.50
N SER A 94 -3.12 -5.26 3.87
CA SER A 94 -3.95 -5.51 5.05
C SER A 94 -5.07 -6.54 4.82
N LEU A 95 -5.33 -6.95 3.57
CA LEU A 95 -6.38 -7.90 3.22
C LEU A 95 -5.90 -9.35 3.38
N SER A 96 -6.71 -10.20 4.01
CA SER A 96 -6.34 -11.60 4.25
C SER A 96 -6.47 -12.48 3.00
N SER A 97 -7.64 -12.46 2.34
CA SER A 97 -7.94 -13.29 1.17
C SER A 97 -8.88 -12.55 0.20
N PRO A 98 -8.40 -11.52 -0.53
CA PRO A 98 -9.25 -10.72 -1.38
C PRO A 98 -9.57 -11.41 -2.72
N THR A 99 -10.81 -11.31 -3.17
CA THR A 99 -11.23 -11.76 -4.51
C THR A 99 -10.78 -10.75 -5.58
N PRO A 100 -10.69 -11.14 -6.87
CA PRO A 100 -10.34 -10.21 -7.95
C PRO A 100 -11.24 -8.97 -8.01
N ASN A 101 -12.55 -9.16 -7.86
CA ASN A 101 -13.52 -8.06 -7.87
C ASN A 101 -13.30 -7.12 -6.69
N HIS A 102 -12.99 -7.66 -5.51
CA HIS A 102 -12.68 -6.84 -4.34
C HIS A 102 -11.41 -6.01 -4.55
N LEU A 103 -10.34 -6.62 -5.10
CA LEU A 103 -9.10 -5.90 -5.42
C LEU A 103 -9.32 -4.77 -6.43
N GLN A 104 -10.11 -5.02 -7.47
CA GLN A 104 -10.42 -4.02 -8.49
C GLN A 104 -11.25 -2.86 -7.90
N GLN A 105 -12.28 -3.16 -7.12
CA GLN A 105 -13.12 -2.14 -6.48
C GLN A 105 -12.30 -1.30 -5.50
N MET A 106 -11.54 -1.94 -4.62
CA MET A 106 -10.66 -1.26 -3.67
C MET A 106 -9.64 -0.35 -4.39
N THR A 107 -9.01 -0.85 -5.47
CA THR A 107 -8.06 -0.06 -6.27
C THR A 107 -8.74 1.18 -6.85
N ARG A 108 -9.96 1.02 -7.39
CA ARG A 108 -10.75 2.13 -7.92
C ARG A 108 -11.07 3.14 -6.80
N ASP A 109 -11.58 2.68 -5.67
CA ASP A 109 -11.99 3.57 -4.57
C ASP A 109 -10.81 4.40 -4.05
N ILE A 110 -9.64 3.79 -3.86
CA ILE A 110 -8.43 4.50 -3.42
C ILE A 110 -8.04 5.59 -4.41
N ILE A 111 -7.98 5.27 -5.71
CA ILE A 111 -7.56 6.21 -6.74
C ILE A 111 -8.58 7.35 -6.88
N TYR A 112 -9.88 7.06 -6.84
CA TYR A 112 -10.92 8.08 -6.92
C TYR A 112 -10.99 8.94 -5.67
N ASN A 113 -10.68 8.41 -4.49
CA ASN A 113 -10.55 9.20 -3.27
C ASN A 113 -9.38 10.19 -3.37
N ARG A 114 -8.24 9.81 -3.97
CA ARG A 114 -7.12 10.72 -4.22
C ARG A 114 -7.48 11.82 -5.22
N LEU A 115 -8.24 11.47 -6.26
CA LEU A 115 -8.78 12.45 -7.21
C LEU A 115 -9.74 13.43 -6.52
N ALA A 116 -10.68 12.93 -5.70
CA ALA A 116 -11.64 13.75 -4.97
C ALA A 116 -10.99 14.64 -3.90
N ASP A 117 -9.88 14.19 -3.30
CA ASP A 117 -9.05 14.98 -2.37
C ASP A 117 -8.14 16.01 -3.10
N GLY A 118 -8.25 16.12 -4.42
CA GLY A 118 -7.47 17.04 -5.25
C GLY A 118 -5.98 16.70 -5.32
N GLN A 119 -5.55 15.51 -4.92
CA GLN A 119 -4.11 15.16 -4.89
C GLN A 119 -3.49 15.14 -6.29
N LEU A 120 -4.30 15.01 -7.35
CA LEU A 120 -3.84 14.89 -8.72
C LEU A 120 -3.93 16.21 -9.51
N ASP A 121 -4.36 17.31 -8.89
CA ASP A 121 -4.62 18.60 -9.56
C ASP A 121 -3.38 19.24 -10.19
N GLU A 122 -2.20 18.94 -9.65
CA GLU A 122 -0.92 19.54 -10.06
C GLU A 122 -0.10 18.62 -10.97
N CYS A 123 -0.68 17.50 -11.41
CA CYS A 123 -0.08 16.61 -12.39
C CYS A 123 -0.98 16.46 -13.62
N ASN A 124 -0.37 16.28 -14.79
CA ASN A 124 -1.11 16.20 -16.05
C ASN A 124 -1.73 14.81 -16.32
N LEU A 125 -2.25 14.12 -15.29
CA LEU A 125 -2.92 12.82 -15.44
C LEU A 125 -4.34 13.00 -15.98
N THR A 126 -4.64 12.34 -17.09
CA THR A 126 -5.99 12.32 -17.66
C THR A 126 -6.87 11.24 -17.02
N LEU A 127 -8.20 11.40 -17.05
CA LEU A 127 -9.14 10.35 -16.64
C LEU A 127 -8.95 9.03 -17.42
N ARG A 128 -8.50 9.11 -18.68
CA ARG A 128 -8.16 7.94 -19.49
C ARG A 128 -6.96 7.19 -18.92
N GLU A 129 -5.93 7.91 -18.49
CA GLU A 129 -4.75 7.32 -17.86
C GLU A 129 -5.06 6.77 -16.47
N ILE A 130 -5.89 7.47 -15.69
CA ILE A 130 -6.38 6.97 -14.39
C ILE A 130 -7.05 5.59 -14.57
N ASN A 131 -7.93 5.43 -15.56
CA ASN A 131 -8.54 4.12 -15.83
C ASN A 131 -7.52 3.05 -16.23
N LYS A 132 -6.48 3.41 -17.00
CA LYS A 132 -5.37 2.48 -17.32
C LYS A 132 -4.60 2.06 -16.06
N ILE A 133 -4.34 3.01 -15.15
CA ILE A 133 -3.67 2.76 -13.87
C ILE A 133 -4.49 1.79 -13.02
N VAL A 134 -5.81 2.03 -12.89
CA VAL A 134 -6.73 1.12 -12.16
C VAL A 134 -6.63 -0.30 -12.72
N SER A 135 -6.70 -0.48 -14.04
CA SER A 135 -6.60 -1.78 -14.69
C SER A 135 -5.23 -2.45 -14.44
N ALA A 136 -4.13 -1.70 -14.61
CA ALA A 136 -2.78 -2.22 -14.42
C ALA A 136 -2.53 -2.66 -12.98
N PHE A 137 -2.89 -1.83 -12.00
CA PHE A 137 -2.73 -2.15 -10.58
C PHE A 137 -3.59 -3.34 -10.17
N SER A 138 -4.85 -3.39 -10.62
CA SER A 138 -5.75 -4.52 -10.34
C SER A 138 -5.17 -5.84 -10.87
N GLN A 139 -4.60 -5.83 -12.07
CA GLN A 139 -3.98 -7.02 -12.67
C GLN A 139 -2.77 -7.50 -11.86
N VAL A 140 -1.88 -6.58 -11.47
CA VAL A 140 -0.70 -6.90 -10.64
C VAL A 140 -1.12 -7.49 -9.29
N LEU A 141 -2.10 -6.88 -8.61
CA LEU A 141 -2.61 -7.39 -7.34
C LEU A 141 -3.24 -8.77 -7.48
N VAL A 142 -4.08 -8.99 -8.51
CA VAL A 142 -4.67 -10.32 -8.75
C VAL A 142 -3.57 -11.36 -8.88
N SER A 143 -2.51 -11.09 -9.65
CA SER A 143 -1.37 -12.01 -9.78
C SER A 143 -0.68 -12.29 -8.45
N ILE A 144 -0.38 -11.27 -7.63
CA ILE A 144 0.29 -11.43 -6.33
C ILE A 144 -0.55 -12.29 -5.37
N TYR A 145 -1.86 -12.03 -5.29
CA TYR A 145 -2.73 -12.69 -4.33
C TYR A 145 -3.27 -14.04 -4.81
N HIS A 146 -3.37 -14.29 -6.12
CA HIS A 146 -3.84 -15.60 -6.64
C HIS A 146 -2.72 -16.63 -6.76
N VAL A 147 -1.46 -16.22 -6.99
CA VAL A 147 -0.32 -17.16 -6.98
C VAL A 147 -0.10 -17.75 -5.59
N ARG A 148 -0.44 -17.02 -4.52
CA ARG A 148 -0.36 -17.55 -3.14
C ARG A 148 -1.43 -18.58 -2.78
N VAL A 149 -2.53 -18.69 -3.53
CA VAL A 149 -3.70 -19.49 -3.16
C VAL A 149 -3.71 -20.91 -3.77
N LYS A 150 -2.69 -21.31 -4.54
CA LYS A 150 -2.66 -22.66 -5.12
C LYS A 150 -1.31 -23.38 -4.99
N TYR A 151 -1.25 -24.27 -4.00
CA TYR A 151 -0.80 -25.65 -4.24
C TYR A 151 -1.96 -26.58 -3.87
N PRO A 152 -2.53 -27.34 -4.81
CA PRO A 152 -3.24 -28.55 -4.44
C PRO A 152 -2.18 -29.47 -3.82
N GLU A 153 -2.32 -29.83 -2.55
CA GLU A 153 -1.64 -31.02 -2.04
C GLU A 153 -2.12 -32.18 -2.91
N GLU A 154 -1.24 -32.67 -3.79
CA GLU A 154 -1.45 -33.97 -4.39
C GLU A 154 -1.63 -34.94 -3.23
N THR A 155 -2.83 -35.45 -3.10
CA THR A 155 -3.15 -36.56 -2.22
C THR A 155 -2.23 -37.71 -2.60
N LEU A 156 -1.08 -37.80 -1.94
CA LEU A 156 -0.22 -38.98 -1.97
C LEU A 156 -1.04 -40.10 -1.32
N LYS A 157 -1.82 -40.81 -2.15
CA LYS A 157 -2.42 -42.07 -1.74
C LYS A 157 -1.27 -42.98 -1.30
N PRO A 158 -1.29 -43.52 -0.07
CA PRO A 158 -0.21 -44.39 0.37
C PRO A 158 -0.14 -45.59 -0.58
N ALA A 159 1.05 -45.85 -1.12
CA ALA A 159 1.32 -47.02 -1.93
C ALA A 159 0.95 -48.29 -1.13
N PRO A 160 0.37 -49.32 -1.78
CA PRO A 160 -0.01 -50.55 -1.08
C PRO A 160 1.22 -51.18 -0.44
N LYS A 161 1.11 -51.53 0.85
CA LYS A 161 2.16 -52.26 1.59
C LYS A 161 2.48 -53.54 0.84
N ARG A 162 3.71 -53.64 0.34
CA ARG A 162 4.25 -54.87 -0.24
C ARG A 162 4.40 -55.88 0.89
N ILE A 163 3.57 -56.92 0.88
CA ILE A 163 3.73 -58.08 1.77
C ILE A 163 5.06 -58.73 1.37
N VAL A 164 6.07 -58.64 2.22
CA VAL A 164 7.32 -59.37 2.03
C VAL A 164 7.05 -60.79 2.51
N ALA A 165 6.78 -61.69 1.56
CA ALA A 165 6.79 -63.12 1.83
C ALA A 165 8.22 -63.52 2.25
N GLY A 166 8.33 -64.12 3.44
CA GLY A 166 9.56 -64.69 3.93
C GLY A 166 10.11 -65.74 2.96
N GLY A 167 11.41 -65.63 2.69
CA GLY A 167 12.17 -66.56 1.87
C GLY A 167 13.58 -66.67 2.44
N ASN A 168 13.75 -67.72 3.24
CA ASN A 168 14.97 -68.30 3.80
C ASN A 168 16.15 -68.39 2.79
N THR A 169 17.40 -68.18 3.24
CA THR A 169 18.49 -69.19 3.28
C THR A 169 19.87 -68.61 3.65
N ASP A 170 20.54 -69.33 4.56
CA ASP A 170 21.97 -69.69 4.62
C ASP A 170 23.08 -68.61 4.65
N LYS A 171 23.61 -68.36 5.86
CA LYS A 171 24.92 -68.85 6.34
C LYS A 171 25.17 -68.48 7.79
#